data_AF-A0A0F8XKW9-F1
#
_entry.id   AF-A0A0F8XKW9-F1
#
_cell.length_a   1.000
_cell.length_b   1.000
_cell.length_c   1.000
_cell.angle_alpha   90.00
_cell.angle_beta   90.00
_cell.angle_gamma   90.00
#
_symmetry.space_group_name_H-M   'P 1'
#
loop_
_entity.id
_entity.type
_entity.pdbx_description
1 polymer ?
#
loop_
_entity_poly.entity_id
_entity_poly.type
_entity_poly.pdbx_seq_one_letter_code
_entity_poly.pdbx_strand_id
1 'polypeptide(L)'
;MTDPLPYDEQFQDAFGPGVIGDNKPPEDVDPVRDRLAENYAELIARHSSLLASEAERVPEVIEDEETAKDVSDYEGDLSKCLKALEGARVSEKEPFLTAGRAVDGFFGKLAGNPKGPWTSPSLNATKARTNDALTIFGRKKRDAERKRREEEERIAREAVEQARQEAEALDAAAMAAQADQVDTEKALDIAVEAENRAEQAEADLVKAERASDASAAELSRGKSDKGTGFGLVTFWDYRGLDRGAIDLEALRQHLPEEAIISAVKSFIKAGGRELEGVHIFENTRNRTRHGR
;
A
#
# COMPACT_ATOMS: atom_id res chain seq x y z
N MET A 1 4.96 41.03 17.03
CA MET A 1 4.59 39.74 16.42
C MET A 1 3.07 39.63 16.52
N THR A 2 2.35 40.33 15.65
CA THR A 2 1.73 39.86 14.38
C THR A 2 0.44 39.07 14.61
N ASP A 3 -0.65 39.84 14.48
CA ASP A 3 -2.03 39.55 14.03
C ASP A 3 -2.11 38.59 12.80
N PRO A 4 -3.29 38.01 12.41
CA PRO A 4 -4.56 38.74 12.26
C PRO A 4 -5.91 38.01 12.57
N LEU A 5 -6.91 38.79 13.01
CA LEU A 5 -8.33 38.71 12.59
C LEU A 5 -8.47 39.29 11.15
N PRO A 6 -9.51 39.05 10.30
CA PRO A 6 -10.94 38.93 10.65
C PRO A 6 -11.79 38.04 9.70
N TYR A 7 -13.07 37.81 10.02
CA TYR A 7 -14.21 38.08 9.13
C TYR A 7 -15.50 37.71 9.86
N ASP A 8 -16.20 38.75 10.30
CA ASP A 8 -17.62 38.69 10.60
C ASP A 8 -18.43 38.87 9.30
N GLU A 9 -19.65 38.38 9.37
CA GLU A 9 -20.86 38.91 8.75
C GLU A 9 -21.38 38.40 7.39
N GLN A 10 -22.65 37.96 7.51
CA GLN A 10 -23.76 38.04 6.55
C GLN A 10 -23.85 36.94 5.49
N PHE A 11 -24.83 36.03 5.66
CA PHE A 11 -25.88 35.78 4.67
C PHE A 11 -27.02 34.98 5.33
N GLN A 12 -27.99 35.70 5.88
CA GLN A 12 -29.34 35.16 6.12
C GLN A 12 -30.18 35.36 4.84
N ASP A 13 -30.88 34.29 4.49
CA ASP A 13 -32.10 34.16 3.69
C ASP A 13 -32.19 34.64 2.23
N ALA A 14 -32.36 33.67 1.32
CA ALA A 14 -33.15 33.85 0.08
C ALA A 14 -33.50 32.51 -0.62
N PHE A 15 -34.73 32.02 -0.34
CA PHE A 15 -35.67 31.32 -1.23
C PHE A 15 -35.45 29.86 -1.74
N GLY A 16 -36.39 28.99 -1.36
CA GLY A 16 -36.83 27.82 -2.13
C GLY A 16 -37.63 26.79 -1.30
N PRO A 17 -38.97 26.68 -1.45
CA PRO A 17 -39.79 25.77 -0.65
C PRO A 17 -39.77 24.34 -1.23
N GLY A 18 -39.61 23.35 -0.34
CA GLY A 18 -39.85 21.94 -0.63
C GLY A 18 -38.58 21.08 -0.74
N VAL A 19 -37.94 20.79 0.39
CA VAL A 19 -37.07 19.61 0.47
C VAL A 19 -37.88 18.51 1.13
N ILE A 20 -38.24 17.55 0.29
CA ILE A 20 -38.91 16.29 0.64
C ILE A 20 -38.14 15.63 1.78
N GLY A 21 -38.86 15.40 2.89
CA GLY A 21 -38.50 14.65 4.10
C GLY A 21 -37.08 14.10 4.20
N ASP A 22 -36.23 14.80 4.96
CA ASP A 22 -35.09 14.18 5.63
C ASP A 22 -35.63 13.19 6.66
N ASN A 23 -35.78 11.91 6.27
CA ASN A 23 -36.04 10.81 7.19
C ASN A 23 -34.76 10.43 7.95
N LYS A 24 -34.15 11.42 8.62
CA LYS A 24 -33.13 11.16 9.64
C LYS A 24 -33.87 10.95 10.96
N PRO A 25 -33.84 9.74 11.56
CA PRO A 25 -34.34 9.57 12.91
C PRO A 25 -33.58 10.52 13.86
N PRO A 26 -34.23 11.03 14.92
CA PRO A 26 -33.57 11.82 15.96
C PRO A 26 -32.31 11.11 16.47
N GLU A 27 -31.26 11.85 16.85
CA GLU A 27 -29.97 11.27 17.25
C GLU A 27 -30.07 10.31 18.46
N ASP A 28 -31.14 10.43 19.25
CA ASP A 28 -31.42 9.59 20.43
C ASP A 28 -32.32 8.37 20.15
N VAL A 29 -32.74 8.15 18.91
CA VAL A 29 -33.66 7.06 18.53
C VAL A 29 -32.92 6.08 17.63
N ASP A 30 -32.53 4.93 18.17
CA ASP A 30 -32.12 3.77 17.36
C ASP A 30 -33.36 2.88 17.14
N PRO A 31 -34.03 3.01 15.97
CA PRO A 31 -35.28 2.31 15.71
C PRO A 31 -35.12 0.78 15.71
N VAL A 32 -33.91 0.26 15.55
CA VAL A 32 -33.65 -1.19 15.65
C VAL A 32 -33.61 -1.60 17.11
N ARG A 33 -32.94 -0.81 17.96
CA ARG A 33 -32.81 -1.08 19.39
C ARG A 33 -34.15 -1.04 20.12
N ASP A 34 -34.96 -0.01 19.87
CA ASP A 34 -36.26 0.16 20.52
C ASP A 34 -37.22 -0.96 20.11
N ARG A 35 -37.27 -1.28 18.82
CA ARG A 35 -38.02 -2.42 18.29
C ARG A 35 -37.59 -3.75 18.92
N LEU A 36 -36.29 -3.97 19.12
CA LEU A 36 -35.79 -5.19 19.78
C LEU A 36 -36.22 -5.26 21.25
N ALA A 37 -36.19 -4.13 21.97
CA ALA A 37 -36.63 -4.08 23.36
C ALA A 37 -38.13 -4.39 23.49
N GLU A 38 -38.95 -3.86 22.58
CA GLU A 38 -40.39 -4.12 22.53
C GLU A 38 -40.70 -5.57 22.14
N ASN A 39 -40.14 -6.06 21.03
CA ASN A 39 -40.45 -7.39 20.49
C ASN A 39 -39.98 -8.55 21.38
N TYR A 40 -38.93 -8.35 22.18
CA TYR A 40 -38.35 -9.39 23.04
C TYR A 40 -38.51 -9.10 24.54
N ALA A 41 -39.44 -8.22 24.92
CA ALA A 41 -39.68 -7.83 26.32
C ALA A 41 -39.91 -9.04 27.26
N GLU A 42 -40.68 -10.04 26.83
CA GLU A 42 -40.94 -11.26 27.62
C GLU A 42 -39.67 -12.10 27.83
N LEU A 43 -38.82 -12.19 26.81
CA LEU A 43 -37.55 -12.94 26.90
C LEU A 43 -36.55 -12.22 27.81
N ILE A 44 -36.53 -10.88 27.77
CA ILE A 44 -35.75 -10.03 28.67
C ILE A 44 -36.26 -10.22 30.12
N ALA A 45 -37.57 -10.23 30.34
CA ALA A 45 -38.16 -10.47 31.65
C ALA A 45 -37.80 -11.86 32.20
N ARG A 46 -37.87 -12.90 31.36
CA ARG A 46 -37.46 -14.27 31.74
C ARG A 46 -35.98 -14.35 32.10
N HIS A 47 -35.11 -13.72 31.31
CA HIS A 47 -33.68 -13.65 31.58
C HIS A 47 -33.41 -13.01 32.95
N SER A 48 -34.00 -11.84 33.21
CA SER A 48 -33.85 -11.14 34.49
C SER A 48 -34.41 -11.94 35.67
N SER A 49 -35.54 -12.62 35.49
CA SER A 49 -36.13 -13.47 36.52
C SER A 49 -35.24 -14.66 36.88
N LEU A 50 -34.59 -15.31 35.90
CA LEU A 50 -33.69 -16.42 36.16
C LEU A 50 -32.45 -15.96 36.94
N LEU A 51 -31.84 -14.84 36.57
CA LEU A 51 -30.70 -14.26 37.29
C LEU A 51 -31.06 -13.89 38.73
N ALA A 52 -32.23 -13.29 38.94
CA ALA A 52 -32.68 -12.92 40.29
C ALA A 52 -32.85 -14.14 41.21
N SER A 53 -33.10 -15.33 40.66
CA SER A 53 -33.28 -16.58 41.41
C SER A 53 -31.99 -17.37 41.67
N GLU A 54 -30.83 -16.94 41.15
CA GLU A 54 -29.56 -17.68 41.25
C GLU A 54 -29.17 -17.97 42.71
N ALA A 55 -29.18 -16.94 43.56
CA ALA A 55 -28.77 -17.04 44.96
C ALA A 55 -29.69 -17.95 45.80
N GLU A 56 -30.95 -18.13 45.38
CA GLU A 56 -31.90 -19.03 46.05
C GLU A 56 -31.76 -20.48 45.56
N ARG A 57 -31.42 -20.67 44.27
CA ARG A 57 -31.43 -21.98 43.61
C ARG A 57 -30.08 -22.68 43.55
N VAL A 58 -28.98 -21.96 43.74
CA VAL A 58 -27.62 -22.50 43.61
C VAL A 58 -26.84 -22.28 44.91
N PRO A 59 -26.78 -23.29 45.81
CA PRO A 59 -25.93 -23.22 47.00
C PRO A 59 -24.43 -23.32 46.64
N GLU A 60 -23.56 -22.78 47.50
CA GLU A 60 -22.10 -22.82 47.31
C GLU A 60 -21.53 -24.25 47.33
N VAL A 61 -22.19 -25.13 48.08
CA VAL A 61 -21.86 -26.56 48.17
C VAL A 61 -23.13 -27.38 47.98
N ILE A 62 -23.07 -28.37 47.10
CA ILE A 62 -24.17 -29.31 46.84
C ILE A 62 -23.84 -30.60 47.60
N GLU A 63 -24.60 -30.89 48.66
CA GLU A 63 -24.33 -32.00 49.58
C GLU A 63 -25.24 -33.23 49.36
N ASP A 64 -26.38 -33.05 48.68
CA ASP A 64 -27.38 -34.09 48.48
C ASP A 64 -27.88 -34.19 47.03
N GLU A 65 -28.46 -35.34 46.68
CA GLU A 65 -28.91 -35.66 45.32
C GLU A 65 -30.19 -34.92 44.91
N GLU A 66 -31.03 -34.48 45.86
CA GLU A 66 -32.25 -33.72 45.57
C GLU A 66 -31.88 -32.29 45.15
N THR A 67 -31.03 -31.62 45.92
CA THR A 67 -30.42 -30.33 45.57
C THR A 67 -29.65 -30.41 44.25
N ALA A 68 -28.93 -31.51 43.99
CA ALA A 68 -28.24 -31.71 42.71
C ALA A 68 -29.21 -31.78 41.51
N LYS A 69 -30.40 -32.37 41.68
CA LYS A 69 -31.45 -32.42 40.64
C LYS A 69 -32.06 -31.04 40.41
N ASP A 70 -32.38 -30.31 41.47
CA ASP A 70 -32.95 -28.96 41.38
C ASP A 70 -31.98 -27.98 40.70
N VAL A 71 -30.69 -28.03 41.06
CA VAL A 71 -29.63 -27.24 40.40
C VAL A 71 -29.48 -27.67 38.94
N SER A 72 -29.62 -28.95 38.63
CA SER A 72 -29.59 -29.45 37.24
C SER A 72 -30.80 -28.98 36.43
N ASP A 73 -32.00 -28.92 37.01
CA ASP A 73 -33.20 -28.42 36.34
C ASP A 73 -33.10 -26.90 36.10
N TYR A 74 -32.54 -26.17 37.07
CA TYR A 74 -32.23 -24.75 36.91
C TYR A 74 -31.16 -24.48 35.83
N GLU A 75 -30.09 -25.28 35.76
CA GLU A 75 -29.12 -25.25 34.64
C GLU A 75 -29.82 -25.50 33.31
N GLY A 76 -30.79 -26.43 33.28
CA GLY A 76 -31.62 -26.72 32.13
C GLY A 76 -32.47 -25.51 31.69
N ASP A 77 -33.03 -24.76 32.63
CA ASP A 77 -33.81 -23.56 32.33
C ASP A 77 -32.94 -22.38 31.86
N LEU A 78 -31.76 -22.20 32.45
CA LEU A 78 -30.74 -21.26 31.95
C LEU A 78 -30.37 -21.63 30.51
N SER A 79 -30.11 -22.92 30.25
CA SER A 79 -29.79 -23.44 28.93
C SER A 79 -30.91 -23.18 27.92
N LYS A 80 -32.18 -23.37 28.29
CA LYS A 80 -33.34 -23.05 27.42
C LYS A 80 -33.43 -21.55 27.14
N CYS A 81 -33.22 -20.70 28.15
CA CYS A 81 -33.24 -19.25 27.97
C CYS A 81 -32.11 -18.78 27.04
N LEU A 82 -30.89 -19.30 27.22
CA LEU A 82 -29.76 -19.05 26.32
C LEU A 82 -30.05 -19.50 24.88
N LYS A 83 -30.66 -20.67 24.70
CA LYS A 83 -31.09 -21.15 23.37
C LYS A 83 -32.13 -20.22 22.74
N ALA A 84 -33.09 -19.72 23.52
CA ALA A 84 -34.11 -18.79 23.02
C ALA A 84 -33.50 -17.43 22.64
N LEU A 85 -32.56 -16.91 23.45
CA LEU A 85 -31.80 -15.69 23.14
C LEU A 85 -31.00 -15.84 21.85
N GLU A 86 -30.29 -16.96 21.69
CA GLU A 86 -29.52 -17.23 20.48
C GLU A 86 -30.43 -17.41 19.25
N GLY A 87 -31.58 -18.08 19.41
CA GLY A 87 -32.58 -18.22 18.35
C GLY A 87 -33.13 -16.87 17.89
N ALA A 88 -33.53 -16.02 18.83
CA ALA A 88 -33.97 -14.64 18.55
C ALA A 88 -32.87 -13.84 17.85
N ARG A 89 -31.64 -13.89 18.37
CA ARG A 89 -30.48 -13.20 17.79
C ARG A 89 -30.22 -13.65 16.36
N VAL A 90 -30.26 -14.95 16.09
CA VAL A 90 -30.05 -15.49 14.73
C VAL A 90 -31.19 -15.06 13.80
N SER A 91 -32.45 -15.17 14.25
CA SER A 91 -33.62 -14.79 13.46
C SER A 91 -33.60 -13.31 13.07
N GLU A 92 -33.29 -12.41 14.00
CA GLU A 92 -33.19 -10.97 13.72
C GLU A 92 -31.98 -10.63 12.85
N LYS A 93 -30.86 -11.34 13.02
CA LYS A 93 -29.63 -11.07 12.28
C LYS A 93 -29.69 -11.59 10.84
N GLU A 94 -30.47 -12.64 10.57
CA GLU A 94 -30.45 -13.33 9.27
C GLU A 94 -30.89 -12.46 8.08
N PRO A 95 -31.92 -11.59 8.18
CA PRO A 95 -32.25 -10.64 7.11
C PRO A 95 -31.08 -9.70 6.76
N PHE A 96 -30.38 -9.18 7.77
CA PHE A 96 -29.22 -8.30 7.56
C PHE A 96 -28.03 -9.04 6.98
N LEU A 97 -27.79 -10.28 7.41
CA LEU A 97 -26.76 -11.14 6.82
C LEU A 97 -27.10 -11.49 5.38
N THR A 98 -28.36 -11.76 5.07
CA THR A 98 -28.82 -12.04 3.70
C THR A 98 -28.62 -10.83 2.81
N ALA A 99 -29.02 -9.64 3.28
CA ALA A 99 -28.79 -8.38 2.57
C ALA A 99 -27.28 -8.11 2.37
N GLY A 100 -26.47 -8.30 3.41
CA GLY A 100 -25.01 -8.18 3.36
C GLY A 100 -24.40 -9.14 2.33
N ARG A 101 -24.76 -10.43 2.37
CA ARG A 101 -24.32 -11.45 1.39
C ARG A 101 -24.73 -11.08 -0.04
N ALA A 102 -25.89 -10.44 -0.24
CA ALA A 102 -26.31 -9.99 -1.56
C ALA A 102 -25.44 -8.84 -2.08
N VAL A 103 -25.12 -7.86 -1.24
CA VAL A 103 -24.19 -6.76 -1.54
C VAL A 103 -22.79 -7.32 -1.83
N ASP A 104 -22.29 -8.18 -0.94
CA ASP A 104 -20.99 -8.85 -1.09
C ASP A 104 -20.93 -9.68 -2.37
N GLY A 105 -22.02 -10.37 -2.71
CA GLY A 105 -22.14 -11.13 -3.95
C GLY A 105 -22.14 -10.26 -5.19
N PHE A 106 -22.83 -9.11 -5.17
CA PHE A 106 -22.85 -8.15 -6.27
C PHE A 106 -21.45 -7.59 -6.54
N PHE A 107 -20.79 -7.04 -5.53
CA PHE A 107 -19.45 -6.49 -5.70
C PHE A 107 -18.39 -7.58 -5.86
N GLY A 108 -18.58 -8.76 -5.27
CA GLY A 108 -17.70 -9.92 -5.42
C GLY A 108 -17.60 -10.39 -6.87
N LYS A 109 -18.66 -10.26 -7.67
CA LYS A 109 -18.61 -10.50 -9.13
C LYS A 109 -17.67 -9.54 -9.86
N LEU A 110 -17.57 -8.29 -9.39
CA LEU A 110 -16.69 -7.26 -9.97
C LEU A 110 -15.25 -7.39 -9.44
N ALA A 111 -15.11 -7.66 -8.16
CA ALA A 111 -13.86 -7.80 -7.43
C ALA A 111 -13.22 -9.20 -7.59
N GLY A 112 -13.89 -10.16 -8.25
CA GLY A 112 -13.35 -11.48 -8.55
C GLY A 112 -13.13 -12.41 -7.35
N ASN A 113 -13.34 -11.95 -6.10
CA ASN A 113 -13.29 -12.78 -4.91
C ASN A 113 -14.11 -12.16 -3.75
N PRO A 114 -15.21 -12.78 -3.29
CA PRO A 114 -16.00 -12.28 -2.16
C PRO A 114 -15.34 -12.51 -0.79
N LYS A 115 -14.24 -13.27 -0.70
CA LYS A 115 -13.54 -13.60 0.56
C LYS A 115 -12.05 -13.22 0.54
N GLY A 116 -11.59 -12.52 -0.50
CA GLY A 116 -10.20 -12.10 -0.66
C GLY A 116 -10.05 -10.59 -0.60
N PRO A 117 -8.84 -10.07 -0.91
CA PRO A 117 -8.66 -8.63 -1.11
C PRO A 117 -9.68 -8.11 -2.12
N TRP A 118 -10.36 -7.01 -1.78
CA TRP A 118 -11.34 -6.34 -2.64
C TRP A 118 -10.65 -5.69 -3.83
N THR A 119 -10.26 -6.51 -4.80
CA THR A 119 -9.45 -6.08 -5.94
C THR A 119 -9.94 -6.75 -7.21
N SER A 120 -10.44 -5.97 -8.16
CA SER A 120 -10.90 -6.51 -9.45
C SER A 120 -9.72 -7.07 -10.27
N PRO A 121 -9.69 -8.39 -10.58
CA PRO A 121 -8.59 -8.99 -11.34
C PRO A 121 -8.46 -8.39 -12.73
N SER A 122 -9.58 -8.05 -13.37
CA SER A 122 -9.58 -7.42 -14.70
C SER A 122 -9.05 -5.99 -14.66
N LEU A 123 -9.41 -5.18 -13.65
CA LEU A 123 -8.83 -3.85 -13.46
C LEU A 123 -7.34 -3.94 -13.11
N ASN A 124 -6.94 -4.87 -12.25
CA ASN A 124 -5.54 -5.07 -11.90
C ASN A 124 -4.71 -5.52 -13.12
N ALA A 125 -5.22 -6.46 -13.92
CA ALA A 125 -4.58 -6.88 -15.16
C ALA A 125 -4.46 -5.71 -16.15
N THR A 126 -5.50 -4.88 -16.26
CA THR A 126 -5.49 -3.69 -17.12
C THR A 126 -4.48 -2.66 -16.62
N LYS A 127 -4.47 -2.38 -15.31
CA LYS A 127 -3.48 -1.51 -14.65
C LYS A 127 -2.05 -2.01 -14.87
N ALA A 128 -1.81 -3.31 -14.73
CA ALA A 128 -0.52 -3.93 -14.98
C ALA A 128 -0.08 -3.74 -16.44
N ARG A 129 -0.94 -4.06 -17.41
CA ARG A 129 -0.64 -3.85 -18.84
C ARG A 129 -0.36 -2.38 -19.17
N THR A 130 -1.12 -1.45 -18.59
CA THR A 130 -0.88 -0.01 -18.78
C THR A 130 0.45 0.42 -18.18
N ASN A 131 0.80 -0.08 -16.98
CA ASN A 131 2.09 0.17 -16.36
C ASN A 131 3.26 -0.43 -17.16
N ASP A 132 3.08 -1.61 -17.74
CA ASP A 132 4.08 -2.24 -18.62
C ASP A 132 4.30 -1.39 -19.88
N ALA A 133 3.23 -0.90 -20.48
CA ALA A 133 3.30 0.01 -21.63
C ALA A 133 4.02 1.33 -21.27
N LEU A 134 3.73 1.91 -20.11
CA LEU A 134 4.44 3.09 -19.59
C LEU A 134 5.92 2.79 -19.33
N THR A 135 6.24 1.60 -18.82
CA THR A 135 7.62 1.16 -18.59
C THR A 135 8.38 1.01 -19.91
N ILE A 136 7.75 0.40 -20.93
CA ILE A 136 8.33 0.27 -22.28
C ILE A 136 8.57 1.66 -22.88
N PHE A 137 7.61 2.57 -22.78
CA PHE A 137 7.76 3.94 -23.26
C PHE A 137 8.91 4.66 -22.54
N GLY A 138 8.96 4.58 -21.20
CA GLY A 138 10.03 5.17 -20.40
C GLY A 138 11.41 4.62 -20.78
N ARG A 139 11.53 3.31 -21.02
CA ARG A 139 12.77 2.67 -21.49
C ARG A 139 13.17 3.18 -22.88
N LYS A 140 12.22 3.24 -23.83
CA LYS A 140 12.48 3.78 -25.18
C LYS A 140 12.93 5.23 -25.12
N LYS A 141 12.29 6.07 -24.30
CA LYS A 141 12.67 7.48 -24.12
C LYS A 141 14.09 7.59 -23.56
N ARG A 142 14.41 6.81 -22.52
CA ARG A 142 15.75 6.75 -21.94
C ARG A 142 16.81 6.29 -22.96
N ASP A 143 16.52 5.25 -23.72
CA ASP A 143 17.47 4.70 -24.69
C ASP A 143 17.67 5.64 -25.90
N ALA A 144 16.63 6.36 -26.34
CA ALA A 144 16.73 7.38 -27.38
C ALA A 144 17.55 8.60 -26.91
N GLU A 145 17.32 9.04 -25.67
CA GLU A 145 18.09 10.13 -25.06
C GLU A 145 19.57 9.74 -24.90
N ARG A 146 19.86 8.51 -24.49
CA ARG A 146 21.24 8.00 -24.42
C ARG A 146 21.91 8.02 -25.80
N LYS A 147 21.23 7.54 -26.84
CA LYS A 147 21.77 7.57 -28.21
C LYS A 147 21.98 8.98 -28.74
N ARG A 148 21.08 9.91 -28.44
CA ARG A 148 21.23 11.32 -28.84
C ARG A 148 22.47 11.92 -28.18
N ARG A 149 22.70 11.63 -26.90
CA ARG A 149 23.89 12.07 -26.17
C ARG A 149 25.18 11.46 -26.69
N GLU A 150 25.20 10.14 -26.93
CA GLU A 150 26.37 9.45 -27.52
C GLU A 150 26.74 10.05 -28.90
N GLU A 151 25.73 10.42 -29.70
CA GLU A 151 25.94 11.07 -31.00
C GLU A 151 26.38 12.53 -30.89
N GLU A 152 25.78 13.31 -29.98
CA GLU A 152 26.20 14.69 -29.67
C GLU A 152 27.66 14.72 -29.18
N GLU A 153 28.03 13.78 -28.31
CA GLU A 153 29.41 13.61 -27.82
C GLU A 153 30.37 13.17 -28.93
N ARG A 154 29.95 12.27 -29.82
CA ARG A 154 30.73 11.88 -31.00
C ARG A 154 30.99 13.06 -31.92
N ILE A 155 29.96 13.82 -32.26
CA ILE A 155 30.07 15.02 -33.12
C ILE A 155 30.96 16.08 -32.46
N ALA A 156 30.82 16.30 -31.14
CA ALA A 156 31.65 17.25 -30.41
C ALA A 156 33.13 16.83 -30.40
N ARG A 157 33.42 15.54 -30.20
CA ARG A 157 34.79 15.01 -30.27
C ARG A 157 35.40 15.13 -31.67
N GLU A 158 34.62 14.83 -32.71
CA GLU A 158 35.05 14.99 -34.10
C GLU A 158 35.33 16.46 -34.44
N ALA A 159 34.52 17.40 -33.95
CA ALA A 159 34.74 18.83 -34.14
C ALA A 159 36.00 19.35 -33.45
N VAL A 160 36.30 18.88 -32.23
CA VAL A 160 37.55 19.21 -31.53
C VAL A 160 38.76 18.68 -32.29
N GLU A 161 38.72 17.43 -32.75
CA GLU A 161 39.82 16.83 -33.51
C GLU A 161 40.05 17.56 -34.84
N GLN A 162 38.99 17.91 -35.57
CA GLN A 162 39.10 18.71 -36.80
C GLN A 162 39.68 20.10 -36.53
N ALA A 163 39.21 20.80 -35.51
CA ALA A 163 39.73 22.11 -35.15
C ALA A 163 41.22 22.06 -34.75
N ARG A 164 41.64 20.99 -34.04
CA ARG A 164 43.05 20.80 -33.68
C ARG A 164 43.94 20.56 -34.92
N GLN A 165 43.47 19.73 -35.85
CA GLN A 165 44.19 19.47 -37.10
C GLN A 165 44.29 20.72 -37.98
N GLU A 166 43.23 21.52 -38.05
CA GLU A 166 43.25 22.81 -38.77
C GLU A 166 44.20 23.82 -38.13
N ALA A 167 44.20 23.95 -36.81
CA ALA A 167 45.12 24.82 -36.08
C ALA A 167 46.58 24.39 -36.31
N GLU A 168 46.90 23.10 -36.17
CA GLU A 168 48.25 22.58 -36.40
C GLU A 168 48.72 22.80 -37.85
N ALA A 169 47.84 22.64 -38.83
CA ALA A 169 48.15 22.88 -40.24
C ALA A 169 48.41 24.36 -40.55
N LEU A 170 47.63 25.26 -39.95
CA LEU A 170 47.78 26.71 -40.12
C LEU A 170 49.01 27.25 -39.38
N ASP A 171 49.33 26.72 -38.20
CA ASP A 171 50.57 27.02 -37.48
C ASP A 171 51.80 26.59 -38.28
N ALA A 172 51.78 25.38 -38.86
CA ALA A 172 52.86 24.90 -39.72
C ALA A 172 53.03 25.79 -40.97
N ALA A 173 51.94 26.24 -41.56
CA ALA A 173 51.96 27.16 -42.71
C ALA A 173 52.48 28.56 -42.32
N ALA A 174 52.11 29.08 -41.15
CA ALA A 174 52.59 30.35 -40.64
C ALA A 174 54.10 30.31 -40.34
N MET A 175 54.60 29.22 -39.76
CA MET A 175 56.03 29.00 -39.53
C MET A 175 56.82 28.95 -40.85
N ALA A 176 56.27 28.32 -41.89
CA ALA A 176 56.86 28.31 -43.22
C ALA A 176 56.87 29.70 -43.88
N ALA A 177 55.77 30.46 -43.78
CA ALA A 177 55.68 31.83 -44.31
C ALA A 177 56.64 32.79 -43.59
N GLN A 178 56.87 32.58 -42.29
CA GLN A 178 57.83 33.34 -41.50
C GLN A 178 59.28 33.04 -41.91
N ALA A 179 59.59 31.78 -42.26
CA ALA A 179 60.89 31.40 -42.80
C ALA A 179 61.15 32.04 -44.19
N ASP A 180 60.12 32.18 -45.02
CA ASP A 180 60.20 32.75 -46.36
C ASP A 180 60.05 34.30 -46.39
N GLN A 181 59.82 34.95 -45.24
CA GLN A 181 59.58 36.40 -45.09
C GLN A 181 58.42 36.95 -45.95
N VAL A 182 57.42 36.13 -46.27
CA VAL A 182 56.26 36.53 -47.07
C VAL A 182 55.05 36.76 -46.15
N ASP A 183 54.52 38.00 -46.14
CA ASP A 183 53.21 38.39 -45.54
C ASP A 183 52.95 37.81 -44.12
N THR A 184 53.97 37.88 -43.26
CA THR A 184 54.00 37.24 -41.93
C THR A 184 52.89 37.68 -40.98
N GLU A 185 52.42 38.92 -41.09
CA GLU A 185 51.39 39.48 -40.19
C GLU A 185 50.02 38.82 -40.44
N LYS A 186 49.63 38.66 -41.72
CA LYS A 186 48.38 37.95 -42.07
C LYS A 186 48.44 36.47 -41.75
N ALA A 187 49.61 35.84 -41.88
CA ALA A 187 49.79 34.43 -41.55
C ALA A 187 49.64 34.17 -40.04
N LEU A 188 50.13 35.10 -39.20
CA LEU A 188 49.97 35.05 -37.75
C LEU A 188 48.50 35.27 -37.33
N ASP A 189 47.78 36.22 -37.95
CA ASP A 189 46.37 36.45 -37.64
C ASP A 189 45.50 35.21 -37.93
N ILE A 190 45.75 34.53 -39.05
CA ILE A 190 45.03 33.30 -39.44
C ILE A 190 45.32 32.15 -38.46
N ALA A 191 46.55 32.02 -37.97
CA ALA A 191 46.95 31.04 -36.97
C ALA A 191 46.25 31.29 -35.62
N VAL A 192 46.25 32.54 -35.16
CA VAL A 192 45.56 32.95 -33.92
C VAL A 192 44.04 32.71 -34.02
N GLU A 193 43.42 33.00 -35.16
CA GLU A 193 41.99 32.68 -35.38
C GLU A 193 41.69 31.19 -35.38
N ALA A 194 42.65 30.34 -35.77
CA ALA A 194 42.51 28.89 -35.74
C ALA A 194 42.66 28.33 -34.32
N GLU A 195 43.63 28.83 -33.55
CA GLU A 195 43.82 28.49 -32.14
C GLU A 195 42.58 28.87 -31.31
N ASN A 196 42.03 30.07 -31.50
CA ASN A 196 40.79 30.49 -30.84
C ASN A 196 39.59 29.60 -31.19
N ARG A 197 39.52 29.08 -32.43
CA ARG A 197 38.48 28.11 -32.84
C ARG A 197 38.68 26.75 -32.16
N ALA A 198 39.92 26.30 -31.99
CA ALA A 198 40.23 25.07 -31.26
C ALA A 198 39.88 25.18 -29.77
N GLU A 199 40.24 26.29 -29.11
CA GLU A 199 39.88 26.55 -27.70
C GLU A 199 38.36 26.62 -27.49
N GLN A 200 37.63 27.25 -28.42
CA GLN A 200 36.16 27.30 -28.36
C GLN A 200 35.54 25.91 -28.53
N ALA A 201 36.05 25.09 -29.44
CA ALA A 201 35.59 23.71 -29.62
C ALA A 201 35.83 22.86 -28.35
N GLU A 202 36.99 23.00 -27.70
CA GLU A 202 37.28 22.32 -26.42
C GLU A 202 36.36 22.79 -25.30
N ALA A 203 36.12 24.10 -25.19
CA ALA A 203 35.21 24.66 -24.19
C ALA A 203 33.77 24.17 -24.37
N ASP A 204 33.32 23.99 -25.61
CA ASP A 204 31.99 23.48 -25.93
C ASP A 204 31.87 21.96 -25.69
N LEU A 205 32.94 21.20 -25.87
CA LEU A 205 33.00 19.79 -25.45
C LEU A 205 32.86 19.65 -23.93
N VAL A 206 33.58 20.45 -23.13
CA VAL A 206 33.47 20.45 -21.66
C VAL A 206 32.05 20.83 -21.19
N LYS A 207 31.38 21.76 -21.88
CA LYS A 207 29.98 22.10 -21.60
C LYS A 207 29.02 20.95 -21.94
N ALA A 208 29.24 20.26 -23.07
CA ALA A 208 28.45 19.11 -23.48
C ALA A 208 28.59 17.93 -22.50
N GLU A 209 29.82 17.64 -22.05
CA GLU A 209 30.07 16.61 -21.03
C GLU A 209 29.37 16.93 -19.71
N ARG A 210 29.45 18.19 -19.23
CA ARG A 210 28.78 18.60 -17.98
C ARG A 210 27.25 18.60 -18.07
N ALA A 211 26.67 18.91 -19.23
CA ALA A 211 25.24 18.81 -19.45
C ALA A 211 24.75 17.34 -19.50
N SER A 212 25.66 16.40 -19.77
CA SER A 212 25.35 14.97 -19.84
C SER A 212 25.12 14.33 -18.46
N ASP A 213 25.69 14.90 -17.39
CA ASP A 213 25.60 14.37 -16.02
C ASP A 213 24.22 14.53 -15.34
N ALA A 214 23.27 15.23 -15.98
CA ALA A 214 21.89 15.30 -15.48
C ALA A 214 21.26 13.90 -15.42
N SER A 215 20.70 13.54 -14.25
CA SER A 215 20.35 12.15 -13.92
C SER A 215 19.25 11.57 -14.83
N ALA A 216 19.46 10.34 -15.30
CA ALA A 216 18.52 9.62 -16.17
C ALA A 216 17.10 9.46 -15.58
N ALA A 217 16.94 9.62 -14.26
CA ALA A 217 15.67 9.55 -13.55
C ALA A 217 14.79 10.81 -13.73
N GLU A 218 15.39 11.97 -14.02
CA GLU A 218 14.63 13.21 -14.27
C GLU A 218 14.05 13.23 -15.68
N LEU A 219 14.77 12.66 -16.65
CA LEU A 219 14.40 12.64 -18.07
C LEU A 219 13.16 11.80 -18.38
N SER A 220 12.88 10.78 -17.55
CA SER A 220 11.71 9.91 -17.74
C SER A 220 10.46 10.41 -17.02
N ARG A 221 10.54 11.51 -16.25
CA ARG A 221 9.37 12.04 -15.55
C ARG A 221 8.43 12.73 -16.51
N GLY A 222 7.14 12.54 -16.28
CA GLY A 222 6.08 13.23 -17.01
C GLY A 222 4.83 13.36 -16.15
N LYS A 223 3.92 14.24 -16.57
CA LYS A 223 2.64 14.48 -15.91
C LYS A 223 1.53 14.26 -16.93
N SER A 224 0.47 13.59 -16.53
CA SER A 224 -0.75 13.51 -17.33
C SER A 224 -1.57 14.79 -17.19
N ASP A 225 -2.50 15.01 -18.12
CA ASP A 225 -3.44 16.14 -18.07
C ASP A 225 -4.33 16.11 -16.81
N LYS A 226 -4.51 14.91 -16.23
CA LYS A 226 -5.24 14.70 -14.97
C LYS A 226 -4.35 14.88 -13.73
N GLY A 227 -3.12 15.34 -13.90
CA GLY A 227 -2.19 15.65 -12.82
C GLY A 227 -1.40 14.47 -12.26
N THR A 228 -1.55 13.25 -12.80
CA THR A 228 -0.81 12.07 -12.35
C THR A 228 0.62 12.09 -12.90
N GLY A 229 1.61 12.03 -12.01
CA GLY A 229 3.02 11.88 -12.40
C GLY A 229 3.37 10.43 -12.74
N PHE A 230 4.23 10.22 -13.73
CA PHE A 230 4.86 8.93 -14.01
C PHE A 230 6.38 9.07 -14.11
N GLY A 231 7.11 8.00 -13.80
CA GLY A 231 8.56 7.96 -13.87
C GLY A 231 9.09 6.55 -13.64
N LEU A 232 10.30 6.27 -14.13
CA LEU A 232 11.00 5.02 -13.85
C LEU A 232 11.66 5.08 -12.48
N VAL A 233 11.57 3.99 -11.73
CA VAL A 233 12.24 3.82 -10.45
C VAL A 233 13.09 2.55 -10.50
N THR A 234 14.31 2.62 -9.99
CA THR A 234 15.17 1.46 -9.80
C THR A 234 14.83 0.82 -8.46
N PHE A 235 14.56 -0.48 -8.46
CA PHE A 235 14.35 -1.27 -7.26
C PHE A 235 15.12 -2.59 -7.35
N TRP A 236 15.42 -3.16 -6.20
CA TRP A 236 16.08 -4.46 -6.09
C TRP A 236 15.02 -5.53 -5.89
N ASP A 237 15.17 -6.64 -6.62
CA ASP A 237 14.26 -7.78 -6.58
C ASP A 237 15.07 -9.08 -6.49
N TYR A 238 14.43 -10.18 -6.11
CA TYR A 238 15.06 -11.49 -5.98
C TYR A 238 14.37 -12.55 -6.84
N ARG A 239 15.08 -13.62 -7.20
CA ARG A 239 14.52 -14.75 -7.96
C ARG A 239 15.22 -16.05 -7.57
N GLY A 240 14.44 -17.13 -7.47
CA GLY A 240 14.97 -18.47 -7.17
C GLY A 240 15.30 -18.67 -5.69
N LEU A 241 14.25 -18.81 -4.86
CA LEU A 241 14.40 -19.04 -3.42
C LEU A 241 14.58 -20.53 -3.13
N ASP A 242 15.72 -20.92 -2.56
CA ASP A 242 15.95 -22.24 -1.98
C ASP A 242 15.99 -22.15 -0.46
N ARG A 243 14.98 -22.71 0.20
CA ARG A 243 14.84 -22.66 1.66
C ARG A 243 15.99 -23.35 2.40
N GLY A 244 16.63 -24.36 1.80
CA GLY A 244 17.71 -25.13 2.44
C GLY A 244 19.07 -24.43 2.39
N ALA A 245 19.28 -23.56 1.40
CA ALA A 245 20.53 -22.82 1.21
C ALA A 245 20.52 -21.41 1.83
N ILE A 246 19.34 -20.93 2.27
CA ILE A 246 19.21 -19.60 2.88
C ILE A 246 19.76 -19.60 4.31
N ASP A 247 20.57 -18.59 4.60
CA ASP A 247 21.00 -18.27 5.96
C ASP A 247 19.84 -17.66 6.76
N LEU A 248 19.25 -18.47 7.66
CA LEU A 248 18.15 -18.05 8.52
C LEU A 248 18.60 -17.17 9.68
N GLU A 249 19.87 -17.22 10.08
CA GLU A 249 20.37 -16.40 11.20
C GLU A 249 20.49 -14.93 10.76
N ALA A 250 20.96 -14.69 9.53
CA ALA A 250 20.97 -13.35 8.94
C ALA A 250 19.56 -12.74 8.80
N LEU A 251 18.53 -13.57 8.62
CA LEU A 251 17.14 -13.14 8.51
C LEU A 251 16.43 -13.01 9.86
N ARG A 252 16.99 -13.50 10.96
CA ARG A 252 16.33 -13.60 12.27
C ARG A 252 15.77 -12.27 12.76
N GLN A 253 16.51 -11.18 12.58
CA GLN A 253 16.11 -9.82 12.96
C GLN A 253 15.01 -9.21 12.07
N HIS A 254 14.72 -9.83 10.92
CA HIS A 254 13.72 -9.39 9.96
C HIS A 254 12.43 -10.23 10.00
N LEU A 255 12.41 -11.31 10.79
CA LEU A 255 11.23 -12.17 10.95
C LEU A 255 10.26 -11.56 11.98
N PRO A 256 8.97 -11.39 11.64
CA PRO A 256 7.98 -10.89 12.59
C PRO A 256 7.66 -11.95 13.66
N GLU A 257 7.41 -11.49 14.89
CA GLU A 257 7.15 -12.36 16.05
C GLU A 257 5.98 -13.33 15.82
N GLU A 258 4.91 -12.87 15.18
CA GLU A 258 3.74 -13.70 14.84
C GLU A 258 4.10 -14.90 13.95
N ALA A 259 5.07 -14.76 13.04
CA ALA A 259 5.52 -15.87 12.21
C ALA A 259 6.25 -16.93 13.06
N ILE A 260 7.00 -16.49 14.07
CA ILE A 260 7.69 -17.36 15.02
C ILE A 260 6.65 -18.10 15.88
N ILE A 261 5.68 -17.39 16.45
CA ILE A 261 4.60 -17.99 17.26
C ILE A 261 3.80 -19.01 16.45
N SER A 262 3.47 -18.69 15.20
CA SER A 262 2.76 -19.61 14.29
C SER A 262 3.57 -20.87 14.01
N ALA A 263 4.89 -20.75 13.81
CA ALA A 263 5.78 -21.89 13.65
C ALA A 263 5.80 -22.78 14.90
N VAL A 264 5.85 -22.20 16.11
CA VAL A 264 5.79 -22.93 17.39
C VAL A 264 4.46 -23.69 17.54
N LYS A 265 3.32 -23.05 17.26
CA LYS A 265 2.00 -23.70 17.31
C LYS A 265 1.91 -24.87 16.33
N SER A 266 2.45 -24.69 15.12
CA SER A 266 2.52 -25.76 14.11
C SER A 266 3.37 -26.94 14.61
N PHE A 267 4.51 -26.66 15.25
CA PHE A 267 5.37 -27.67 15.86
C PHE A 267 4.67 -28.45 16.99
N ILE A 268 3.96 -27.77 17.90
CA ILE A 268 3.18 -28.43 18.98
C ILE A 268 2.07 -29.31 18.40
N LYS A 269 1.37 -28.83 17.36
CA LYS A 269 0.33 -29.60 16.68
C LYS A 269 0.88 -30.83 15.96
N ALA A 270 2.08 -30.75 15.41
CA ALA A 270 2.79 -31.87 14.81
C ALA A 270 3.29 -32.90 15.84
N GLY A 271 3.11 -32.65 17.14
CA GLY A 271 3.51 -33.56 18.22
C GLY A 271 4.76 -33.13 18.96
N GLY A 272 5.37 -31.98 18.62
CA GLY A 272 6.47 -31.41 19.38
C GLY A 272 6.06 -31.06 20.81
N ARG A 273 6.89 -31.41 21.79
CA ARG A 273 6.64 -31.15 23.22
C ARG A 273 7.79 -30.42 23.91
N GLU A 274 8.97 -30.37 23.27
CA GLU A 274 10.14 -29.67 23.77
C GLU A 274 10.70 -28.79 22.64
N LEU A 275 10.92 -27.51 22.92
CA LEU A 275 11.52 -26.54 22.00
C LEU A 275 12.30 -25.52 22.83
N GLU A 276 13.56 -25.28 22.47
CA GLU A 276 14.40 -24.32 23.19
C GLU A 276 13.79 -22.90 23.14
N GLY A 277 13.69 -22.25 24.31
CA GLY A 277 13.08 -20.93 24.46
C GLY A 277 11.55 -20.92 24.62
N VAL A 278 10.85 -22.07 24.60
CA VAL A 278 9.39 -22.15 24.79
C VAL A 278 9.03 -23.22 25.81
N HIS A 279 8.20 -22.87 26.81
CA HIS A 279 7.66 -23.83 27.79
C HIS A 279 6.27 -24.35 27.36
N ILE A 280 6.14 -25.68 27.19
CA ILE A 280 4.92 -26.35 26.72
C ILE A 280 4.34 -27.21 27.86
N PHE A 281 3.03 -27.09 28.17
CA PHE A 281 2.37 -27.78 29.29
C PHE A 281 0.94 -28.28 28.97
N GLU A 282 0.43 -29.21 29.78
CA GLU A 282 -0.90 -29.83 29.66
C GLU A 282 -1.96 -29.09 30.51
N ASN A 283 -3.21 -28.99 30.01
CA ASN A 283 -4.30 -28.29 30.70
C ASN A 283 -5.66 -28.98 30.45
N THR A 284 -6.54 -29.01 31.46
CA THR A 284 -7.82 -29.75 31.46
C THR A 284 -9.00 -28.85 31.84
N ARG A 285 -10.18 -29.06 31.25
CA ARG A 285 -11.42 -28.31 31.52
C ARG A 285 -12.68 -29.19 31.45
N ASN A 286 -13.70 -28.88 32.25
CA ASN A 286 -14.98 -29.60 32.26
C ASN A 286 -15.77 -29.40 30.94
N ARG A 287 -16.61 -30.37 30.58
CA ARG A 287 -17.45 -30.35 29.38
C ARG A 287 -18.85 -30.91 29.66
N THR A 288 -19.84 -30.04 29.86
CA THR A 288 -21.27 -30.39 29.92
C THR A 288 -21.79 -30.78 28.53
N ARG A 289 -22.68 -31.78 28.46
CA ARG A 289 -23.35 -32.21 27.22
C ARG A 289 -24.86 -32.04 27.36
N HIS A 290 -25.44 -31.11 26.63
CA HIS A 290 -26.89 -30.93 26.54
C HIS A 290 -27.49 -31.96 25.57
N GLY A 291 -28.51 -32.71 26.01
CA GLY A 291 -29.29 -33.61 25.16
C GLY A 291 -29.91 -32.85 23.98
N ARG A 292 -29.88 -33.47 22.79
CA ARG A 292 -30.48 -32.92 21.56
C ARG A 292 -31.99 -32.86 21.65
#